data_AF-A0A6S6SBP9-F1
#
_entry.id   AF-A0A6S6SBP9-F1
#
_cell.length_a   1.000
_cell.length_b   1.000
_cell.length_c   1.000
_cell.angle_alpha   90.00
_cell.angle_beta   90.00
_cell.angle_gamma   90.00
#
_symmetry.space_group_name_H-M   'P 1'
#
loop_
_entity.id
_entity.type
_entity.pdbx_description
1 polymer ?
#
loop_
_entity_poly.entity_id
_entity_poly.type
_entity_poly.pdbx_seq_one_letter_code
_entity_poly.pdbx_strand_id
1 'polypeptide(L)'
;MPKKLYHLPFQQLHIFIEQHKSTLRSDMKNSKKLEYGKRFGKAYYVLEIERFICFLKIDKNLDYALKLITYFESEVFIKELLTLMALEDFCEAKREHFYLFLHYLEEYDSKLFSSFLQQSFMHYHTTQTPTSKTDAQTLATTLAKDKKINFSESFGEENGEAYFKIVVDDEVVVERKGKSIKKLRKLVYGEFLKIL
;
A
#
# COMPACT_ATOMS: atom_id res chain seq x y z
N MET A 1 10.87 8.26 13.89
CA MET A 1 9.61 8.97 13.57
C MET A 1 8.68 7.98 12.90
N PRO A 2 7.47 7.72 13.42
CA PRO A 2 6.55 6.77 12.80
C PRO A 2 6.23 7.29 11.39
N LYS A 3 6.48 6.45 10.38
CA LYS A 3 6.18 6.79 8.99
C LYS A 3 4.69 7.04 8.92
N LYS A 4 4.34 8.29 8.65
CA LYS A 4 2.99 8.84 8.64
C LYS A 4 2.06 7.96 7.78
N LEU A 5 1.19 7.16 8.41
CA LEU A 5 0.15 6.33 7.77
C LEU A 5 -1.04 7.14 7.22
N TYR A 6 -0.85 8.44 6.94
CA TYR A 6 -1.93 9.43 6.74
C TYR A 6 -2.72 9.20 5.45
N HIS A 7 -2.30 8.25 4.61
CA HIS A 7 -3.00 7.91 3.38
C HIS A 7 -4.03 6.80 3.57
N LEU A 8 -3.89 5.94 4.59
CA LEU A 8 -4.77 4.79 4.77
C LEU A 8 -6.19 5.23 5.15
N PRO A 9 -7.24 4.58 4.58
CA PRO A 9 -8.62 4.99 4.72
C PRO A 9 -9.23 4.58 6.08
N PHE A 10 -8.49 4.77 7.18
CA PHE A 10 -8.87 4.28 8.51
C PHE A 10 -10.20 4.84 9.01
N GLN A 11 -10.49 6.11 8.71
CA GLN A 11 -11.77 6.69 9.08
C GLN A 11 -12.94 6.01 8.36
N GLN A 12 -12.79 5.71 7.06
CA GLN A 12 -13.82 4.99 6.31
C GLN A 12 -13.96 3.55 6.80
N LEU A 13 -12.85 2.88 7.10
CA LEU A 13 -12.87 1.52 7.68
C LEU A 13 -13.57 1.50 9.04
N HIS A 14 -13.30 2.47 9.92
CA HIS A 14 -14.00 2.59 11.21
C HIS A 14 -15.50 2.81 11.04
N ILE A 15 -15.90 3.71 10.14
CA ILE A 15 -17.32 3.94 9.83
C ILE A 15 -17.96 2.65 9.31
N PHE A 16 -17.30 1.95 8.39
CA PHE A 16 -17.77 0.69 7.84
C PHE A 16 -17.96 -0.38 8.93
N ILE A 17 -16.96 -0.54 9.82
CA ILE A 17 -17.00 -1.50 10.93
C ILE A 17 -18.18 -1.20 11.86
N GLU A 18 -18.38 0.06 12.25
CA GLU A 18 -19.50 0.43 13.14
C GLU A 18 -20.86 0.20 12.46
N GLN A 19 -20.99 0.48 11.16
CA GLN A 19 -22.22 0.22 10.40
C GLN A 19 -22.56 -1.27 10.30
N HIS A 20 -21.56 -2.15 10.17
CA HIS A 20 -21.75 -3.59 9.95
C HIS A 20 -21.48 -4.43 11.20
N LYS A 21 -21.33 -3.79 12.35
CA LYS A 21 -20.86 -4.37 13.62
C LYS A 21 -21.66 -5.56 14.10
N SER A 22 -22.98 -5.41 14.14
CA SER A 22 -23.89 -6.46 14.61
C SER A 22 -23.81 -7.70 13.72
N THR A 23 -23.84 -7.50 12.40
CA THR A 23 -23.77 -8.57 11.40
C THR A 23 -22.44 -9.31 11.47
N LEU A 24 -21.31 -8.59 11.44
CA LEU A 24 -19.98 -9.19 11.54
C LEU A 24 -19.82 -10.02 12.83
N ARG A 25 -20.27 -9.52 13.98
CA ARG A 25 -20.22 -10.27 15.25
C ARG A 25 -21.09 -11.52 15.24
N SER A 26 -22.25 -11.45 14.61
CA SER A 26 -23.15 -12.60 14.45
C SER A 26 -22.51 -13.68 13.59
N ASP A 27 -21.94 -13.27 12.46
CA ASP A 27 -21.35 -14.18 11.47
C ASP A 27 -20.03 -14.77 11.96
N MET A 28 -19.25 -14.06 12.79
CA MET A 28 -18.08 -14.61 13.49
C MET A 28 -18.44 -15.76 14.44
N LYS A 29 -19.63 -15.72 15.06
CA LYS A 29 -20.10 -16.79 15.97
C LYS A 29 -20.77 -17.95 15.23
N ASN A 30 -21.14 -17.75 13.97
CA ASN A 30 -21.77 -18.77 13.14
C ASN A 30 -20.70 -19.50 12.30
N SER A 31 -20.40 -20.75 12.67
CA SER A 31 -19.31 -21.52 12.05
C SER A 31 -19.42 -21.65 10.53
N LYS A 32 -20.63 -21.78 9.97
CA LYS A 32 -20.83 -21.89 8.51
C LYS A 32 -20.59 -20.56 7.82
N LYS A 33 -21.08 -19.46 8.39
CA LYS A 33 -20.90 -18.11 7.85
C LYS A 33 -19.44 -17.66 7.94
N LEU A 34 -18.80 -17.91 9.08
CA LEU A 34 -17.38 -17.67 9.25
C LEU A 34 -16.54 -18.45 8.23
N GLU A 35 -16.79 -19.75 8.06
CA GLU A 35 -16.03 -20.56 7.09
C GLU A 35 -16.24 -20.07 5.65
N TYR A 36 -17.48 -19.71 5.29
CA TYR A 36 -17.79 -19.14 3.98
C TYR A 36 -17.03 -17.83 3.76
N GLY A 37 -17.21 -16.84 4.64
CA GLY A 37 -16.59 -15.53 4.50
C GLY A 37 -15.06 -15.60 4.56
N LYS A 38 -14.49 -16.48 5.39
CA LYS A 38 -13.05 -16.73 5.44
C LYS A 38 -12.52 -17.18 4.08
N ARG A 39 -13.19 -18.12 3.40
CA ARG A 39 -12.73 -18.64 2.11
C ARG A 39 -12.76 -17.58 1.02
N PHE A 40 -13.88 -16.87 0.89
CA PHE A 40 -14.01 -15.81 -0.12
C PHE A 40 -13.09 -14.63 0.17
N GLY A 41 -13.06 -14.17 1.43
CA GLY A 41 -12.18 -13.08 1.85
C GLY A 41 -10.70 -13.39 1.61
N LYS A 42 -10.25 -14.62 1.89
CA LYS A 42 -8.89 -15.04 1.55
C LYS A 42 -8.65 -15.02 0.04
N ALA A 43 -9.61 -15.50 -0.76
CA ALA A 43 -9.47 -15.48 -2.21
C ALA A 43 -9.36 -14.06 -2.76
N TYR A 44 -10.22 -13.14 -2.32
CA TYR A 44 -10.15 -11.72 -2.70
C TYR A 44 -8.83 -11.08 -2.29
N TYR A 45 -8.36 -11.37 -1.07
CA TYR A 45 -7.08 -10.87 -0.57
C TYR A 45 -5.89 -11.31 -1.45
N VAL A 46 -5.82 -12.59 -1.81
CA VAL A 46 -4.76 -13.12 -2.68
C VAL A 46 -4.81 -12.49 -4.07
N LEU A 47 -6.01 -12.29 -4.63
CA LEU A 47 -6.18 -11.60 -5.91
C LEU A 47 -5.69 -10.15 -5.86
N GLU A 48 -5.91 -9.44 -4.76
CA GLU A 48 -5.37 -8.09 -4.59
C GLU A 48 -3.85 -8.06 -4.45
N ILE A 49 -3.25 -9.06 -3.81
CA ILE A 49 -1.78 -9.20 -3.80
C ILE A 49 -1.27 -9.36 -5.24
N GLU A 50 -1.87 -10.27 -6.03
CA GLU A 50 -1.48 -10.48 -7.42
C GLU A 50 -1.62 -9.21 -8.26
N ARG A 51 -2.76 -8.52 -8.14
CA ARG A 51 -3.00 -7.23 -8.80
C ARG A 51 -1.94 -6.21 -8.43
N PHE A 52 -1.56 -6.12 -7.16
CA PHE A 52 -0.51 -5.22 -6.69
C PHE A 52 0.86 -5.56 -7.28
N ILE A 53 1.24 -6.84 -7.30
CA ILE A 53 2.50 -7.31 -7.90
C ILE A 53 2.58 -6.96 -9.39
N CYS A 54 1.51 -7.21 -10.14
CA CYS A 54 1.43 -6.87 -11.56
C CYS A 54 1.42 -5.35 -11.80
N PHE A 55 0.66 -4.59 -11.00
CA PHE A 55 0.58 -3.14 -11.11
C PHE A 55 1.95 -2.48 -10.96
N LEU A 56 2.75 -2.94 -9.99
CA LEU A 56 4.12 -2.46 -9.78
C LEU A 56 5.17 -3.13 -10.67
N LYS A 57 4.77 -4.06 -11.53
CA LYS A 57 5.66 -4.85 -12.40
C LYS A 57 6.79 -5.55 -11.64
N ILE A 58 6.46 -6.03 -10.44
CA ILE A 58 7.37 -6.74 -9.53
C ILE A 58 7.63 -8.18 -10.02
N ASP A 59 6.66 -8.73 -10.74
CA ASP A 59 6.70 -10.04 -11.43
C ASP A 59 7.91 -10.22 -12.36
N LYS A 60 8.52 -9.12 -12.83
CA LYS A 60 9.81 -9.15 -13.56
C LYS A 60 10.96 -9.77 -12.77
N ASN A 61 10.86 -9.83 -11.45
CA ASN A 61 11.80 -10.51 -10.56
C ASN A 61 11.03 -11.50 -9.69
N LEU A 62 10.91 -12.74 -10.18
CA LEU A 62 10.12 -13.79 -9.54
C LEU A 62 10.53 -14.07 -8.10
N ASP A 63 11.83 -14.13 -7.79
CA ASP A 63 12.31 -14.37 -6.41
C ASP A 63 11.84 -13.26 -5.45
N TYR A 64 11.83 -12.01 -5.93
CA TYR A 64 11.37 -10.89 -5.13
C TYR A 64 9.84 -10.88 -5.01
N ALA A 65 9.12 -11.16 -6.09
CA ALA A 65 7.66 -11.30 -6.08
C ALA A 65 7.21 -12.38 -5.07
N LEU A 66 7.83 -13.56 -5.11
CA LEU A 66 7.52 -14.66 -4.18
C LEU A 66 7.78 -14.29 -2.72
N LYS A 67 8.87 -13.56 -2.44
CA LYS A 67 9.16 -13.05 -1.09
C LYS A 67 8.09 -12.07 -0.60
N LEU A 68 7.64 -11.16 -1.46
CA LEU A 68 6.58 -10.21 -1.11
C LEU A 68 5.24 -10.89 -0.89
N ILE A 69 4.84 -11.81 -1.77
CA ILE A 69 3.62 -12.62 -1.61
C ILE A 69 3.66 -13.36 -0.27
N THR A 70 4.77 -14.06 0.01
CA THR A 70 4.95 -14.79 1.28
C THR A 70 4.86 -13.86 2.48
N TYR A 71 5.42 -12.66 2.39
CA TYR A 71 5.34 -11.67 3.47
C TYR A 71 3.91 -11.14 3.67
N PHE A 72 3.20 -10.77 2.60
CA PHE A 72 1.82 -10.29 2.71
C PHE A 72 0.85 -11.40 3.18
N GLU A 73 1.13 -12.67 2.92
CA GLU A 73 0.37 -13.78 3.48
C GLU A 73 0.82 -14.20 4.90
N SER A 74 1.87 -13.59 5.45
CA SER A 74 2.41 -13.96 6.76
C SER A 74 1.48 -13.54 7.92
N GLU A 75 1.55 -14.27 9.03
CA GLU A 75 0.78 -13.92 10.24
C GLU A 75 1.21 -12.56 10.81
N VAL A 76 2.49 -12.21 10.64
CA VAL A 76 3.03 -10.93 11.12
C VAL A 76 2.34 -9.78 10.41
N PHE A 77 2.31 -9.81 9.07
CA PHE A 77 1.67 -8.76 8.29
C PHE A 77 0.16 -8.65 8.54
N ILE A 78 -0.55 -9.79 8.59
CA ILE A 78 -1.99 -9.78 8.85
C ILE A 78 -2.31 -9.22 10.24
N LYS A 79 -1.49 -9.54 11.26
CA LYS A 79 -1.64 -8.93 12.59
C LYS A 79 -1.40 -7.44 12.56
N GLU A 80 -0.38 -6.97 11.83
CA GLU A 80 -0.16 -5.53 11.67
C GLU A 80 -1.39 -4.83 11.06
N LEU A 81 -2.01 -5.40 10.03
CA LEU A 81 -3.24 -4.85 9.46
C LEU A 81 -4.41 -4.88 10.45
N LEU A 82 -4.59 -5.97 11.20
CA LEU A 82 -5.62 -6.08 12.23
C LEU A 82 -5.48 -4.97 13.29
N THR A 83 -4.25 -4.76 13.79
CA THR A 83 -3.94 -3.70 14.75
C THR A 83 -4.20 -2.31 14.15
N LEU A 84 -3.79 -2.07 12.90
CA LEU A 84 -3.98 -0.80 12.21
C LEU A 84 -5.46 -0.44 11.99
N MET A 85 -6.30 -1.45 11.73
CA MET A 85 -7.74 -1.26 11.61
C MET A 85 -8.47 -1.19 12.95
N ALA A 86 -7.75 -1.34 14.07
CA ALA A 86 -8.32 -1.49 15.41
C ALA A 86 -9.40 -2.59 15.47
N LEU A 87 -9.27 -3.65 14.66
CA LEU A 87 -10.21 -4.77 14.68
C LEU A 87 -10.11 -5.60 15.96
N GLU A 88 -9.01 -5.47 16.71
CA GLU A 88 -8.81 -6.10 18.02
C GLU A 88 -9.78 -5.55 19.08
N ASP A 89 -10.19 -4.28 18.95
CA ASP A 89 -11.22 -3.68 19.81
C ASP A 89 -12.62 -4.25 19.52
N PHE A 90 -12.76 -4.86 18.34
CA PHE A 90 -14.03 -5.35 17.82
C PHE A 90 -14.22 -6.85 18.01
N CYS A 91 -13.17 -7.64 17.79
CA CYS A 91 -13.14 -9.10 17.83
C CYS A 91 -11.75 -9.63 18.23
N GLU A 92 -11.67 -10.92 18.56
CA GLU A 92 -10.36 -11.56 18.76
C GLU A 92 -9.50 -11.39 17.49
N ALA A 93 -8.23 -11.02 17.65
CA ALA A 93 -7.28 -10.74 16.56
C ALA A 93 -6.83 -12.01 15.83
N LYS A 94 -7.79 -12.76 15.27
CA LYS A 94 -7.59 -14.00 14.53
C LYS A 94 -7.60 -13.70 13.03
N ARG A 95 -6.69 -14.35 12.30
CA ARG A 95 -6.61 -14.30 10.83
C ARG A 95 -7.96 -14.62 10.14
N GLU A 96 -8.75 -15.51 10.72
CA GLU A 96 -10.06 -15.87 10.15
C GLU A 96 -11.05 -14.70 10.17
N HIS A 97 -11.01 -13.89 11.23
CA HIS A 97 -11.83 -12.69 11.35
C HIS A 97 -11.37 -11.59 10.38
N PHE A 98 -10.06 -11.49 10.13
CA PHE A 98 -9.54 -10.62 9.08
C PHE A 98 -10.12 -10.96 7.71
N TYR A 99 -10.09 -12.23 7.32
CA TYR A 99 -10.66 -12.63 6.02
C TYR A 99 -12.18 -12.46 5.97
N LEU A 100 -12.91 -12.77 7.03
CA LEU A 100 -14.34 -12.49 7.08
C LEU A 100 -14.62 -10.99 6.89
N PHE A 101 -13.85 -10.12 7.57
CA PHE A 101 -13.97 -8.67 7.40
C PHE A 101 -13.70 -8.24 5.96
N LEU A 102 -12.63 -8.73 5.33
CA LEU A 102 -12.32 -8.43 3.94
C LEU A 102 -13.41 -8.89 2.97
N HIS A 103 -14.04 -10.04 3.22
CA HIS A 103 -15.18 -10.49 2.44
C HIS A 103 -16.33 -9.47 2.49
N TYR A 104 -16.69 -9.01 3.70
CA TYR A 104 -17.71 -7.98 3.85
C TYR A 104 -17.30 -6.67 3.18
N LEU A 105 -16.06 -6.26 3.35
CA LEU A 105 -15.58 -5.03 2.74
C LEU A 105 -15.68 -5.08 1.22
N GLU A 106 -15.33 -6.20 0.59
CA GLU A 106 -15.47 -6.37 -0.87
C GLU A 106 -16.94 -6.38 -1.33
N GLU A 107 -17.82 -7.10 -0.61
CA GLU A 107 -19.24 -7.21 -0.99
C GLU A 107 -19.99 -5.87 -0.86
N TYR A 108 -19.67 -5.07 0.14
CA TYR A 108 -20.43 -3.85 0.47
C TYR A 108 -19.73 -2.56 0.03
N ASP A 109 -18.39 -2.55 -0.07
CA ASP A 109 -17.59 -1.40 -0.51
C ASP A 109 -16.27 -1.84 -1.16
N SER A 110 -16.36 -2.46 -2.35
CA SER A 110 -15.20 -2.94 -3.11
C SER A 110 -14.14 -1.87 -3.41
N LYS A 111 -14.56 -0.60 -3.47
CA LYS A 111 -13.64 0.53 -3.65
C LYS A 111 -12.81 0.76 -2.39
N LEU A 112 -13.45 0.77 -1.22
CA LEU A 112 -12.74 0.86 0.06
C LEU A 112 -11.84 -0.36 0.27
N PHE A 113 -12.31 -1.55 -0.08
CA PHE A 113 -11.50 -2.79 -0.04
C PHE A 113 -10.21 -2.67 -0.85
N SER A 114 -10.31 -2.39 -2.16
CA SER A 114 -9.14 -2.34 -3.02
C SER A 114 -8.20 -1.18 -2.63
N SER A 115 -8.76 0.00 -2.33
CA SER A 115 -7.93 1.16 -1.92
C SER A 115 -7.19 0.92 -0.61
N PHE A 116 -7.83 0.30 0.39
CA PHE A 116 -7.19 -0.06 1.65
C PHE A 116 -6.02 -1.03 1.44
N LEU A 117 -6.24 -2.12 0.70
CA LEU A 117 -5.21 -3.13 0.47
C LEU A 117 -4.06 -2.60 -0.39
N GLN A 118 -4.35 -1.91 -1.49
CA GLN A 118 -3.35 -1.26 -2.34
C GLN A 118 -2.42 -0.33 -1.54
N GLN A 119 -3.00 0.55 -0.73
CA GLN A 119 -2.23 1.50 0.05
C GLN A 119 -1.45 0.82 1.18
N SER A 120 -2.02 -0.23 1.77
CA SER A 120 -1.33 -1.05 2.78
C SER A 120 -0.12 -1.75 2.16
N PHE A 121 -0.30 -2.46 1.05
CA PHE A 121 0.80 -3.11 0.34
C PHE A 121 1.87 -2.12 -0.10
N MET A 122 1.47 -0.95 -0.60
CA MET A 122 2.39 0.12 -0.98
C MET A 122 3.19 0.63 0.22
N HIS A 123 2.52 0.88 1.36
CA HIS A 123 3.19 1.27 2.58
C HIS A 123 4.25 0.24 2.96
N TYR A 124 3.89 -1.03 3.07
CA TYR A 124 4.82 -2.05 3.55
C TYR A 124 5.90 -2.45 2.56
N HIS A 125 5.61 -2.44 1.25
CA HIS A 125 6.64 -2.57 0.22
C HIS A 125 7.69 -1.47 0.38
N THR A 126 7.28 -0.22 0.58
CA THR A 126 8.21 0.91 0.67
C THR A 126 8.89 1.01 2.04
N THR A 127 8.29 0.46 3.11
CA THR A 127 8.87 0.53 4.46
C THR A 127 9.81 -0.62 4.80
N GLN A 128 9.48 -1.85 4.42
CA GLN A 128 10.25 -3.06 4.77
C GLN A 128 11.42 -3.35 3.82
N THR A 129 11.45 -2.71 2.65
CA THR A 129 12.49 -2.99 1.64
C THR A 129 13.39 -1.78 1.38
N PRO A 130 14.41 -1.50 2.25
CA PRO A 130 15.47 -0.57 1.90
C PRO A 130 16.36 -1.08 0.75
N THR A 131 16.19 -2.36 0.37
CA THR A 131 16.96 -3.09 -0.65
C THR A 131 16.10 -3.61 -1.81
N SER A 132 14.82 -3.23 -1.93
CA SER A 132 14.03 -3.63 -3.10
C SER A 132 14.73 -3.11 -4.36
N LYS A 133 15.01 -4.02 -5.28
CA LYS A 133 15.51 -3.71 -6.62
C LYS A 133 14.46 -2.97 -7.47
N THR A 134 13.31 -2.61 -6.90
CA THR A 134 12.32 -1.76 -7.55
C THR A 134 12.83 -0.32 -7.47
N ASP A 135 13.25 0.21 -8.61
CA ASP A 135 13.75 1.57 -8.72
C ASP A 135 12.70 2.56 -8.19
N ALA A 136 13.09 3.42 -7.24
CA ALA A 136 12.21 4.44 -6.65
C ALA A 136 11.55 5.29 -7.74
N GLN A 137 12.26 5.50 -8.86
CA GLN A 137 11.71 6.14 -10.05
C GLN A 137 10.50 5.38 -10.62
N THR A 138 10.59 4.05 -10.74
CA THR A 138 9.51 3.22 -11.29
C THR A 138 8.28 3.29 -10.38
N LEU A 139 8.48 3.15 -9.06
CA LEU A 139 7.39 3.25 -8.08
C LEU A 139 6.70 4.63 -8.14
N ALA A 140 7.49 5.71 -8.15
CA ALA A 140 6.94 7.06 -8.17
C ALA A 140 6.16 7.35 -9.46
N THR A 141 6.70 6.90 -10.59
CA THR A 141 6.06 7.09 -11.90
C THR A 141 4.75 6.33 -12.00
N THR A 142 4.71 5.09 -11.47
CA THR A 142 3.48 4.27 -11.46
C THR A 142 2.42 4.89 -10.56
N LEU A 143 2.79 5.31 -9.35
CA LEU A 143 1.87 5.97 -8.40
C LEU A 143 1.33 7.30 -8.94
N ALA A 144 2.19 8.12 -9.54
CA ALA A 144 1.76 9.39 -10.13
C ALA A 144 0.74 9.17 -11.27
N LYS A 145 0.96 8.15 -12.12
CA LYS A 145 0.01 7.81 -13.20
C LYS A 145 -1.35 7.39 -12.67
N ASP A 146 -1.39 6.55 -11.64
CA ASP A 146 -2.63 6.11 -11.01
C ASP A 146 -3.41 7.28 -10.40
N LYS A 147 -2.71 8.18 -9.72
CA LYS A 147 -3.27 9.43 -9.16
C LYS A 147 -3.57 10.51 -10.22
N LYS A 148 -3.31 10.24 -11.50
CA LYS A 148 -3.43 11.21 -12.61
C LYS A 148 -2.63 12.50 -12.40
N ILE A 149 -1.49 12.38 -11.71
CA ILE A 149 -0.55 13.47 -11.46
C ILE A 149 0.41 13.56 -12.65
N ASN A 150 0.39 14.69 -13.35
CA ASN A 150 1.34 14.98 -14.41
C ASN A 150 2.61 15.59 -13.81
N PHE A 151 3.74 14.94 -14.00
CA PHE A 151 5.02 15.44 -13.51
C PHE A 151 6.11 15.35 -14.59
N SER A 152 7.11 16.21 -14.48
CA SER A 152 8.29 16.23 -15.35
C SER A 152 9.59 16.30 -14.54
N GLU A 153 10.67 15.86 -15.16
CA GLU A 153 12.02 15.94 -14.60
C GLU A 153 12.73 17.18 -15.16
N SER A 154 13.44 17.92 -14.30
CA SER A 154 14.33 19.00 -14.71
C SER A 154 15.68 18.83 -14.02
N PHE A 155 16.77 18.96 -14.79
CA PHE A 155 18.12 18.75 -14.29
C PHE A 155 19.13 19.58 -15.09
N GLY A 156 20.27 19.87 -14.47
CA GLY A 156 21.32 20.67 -15.08
C GLY A 156 22.44 20.97 -14.08
N GLU A 157 23.25 21.97 -14.37
CA GLU A 157 24.24 22.52 -13.45
C GLU A 157 23.95 24.00 -13.19
N GLU A 158 24.08 24.41 -11.92
CA GLU A 158 23.92 25.79 -11.48
C GLU A 158 24.96 26.07 -10.39
N ASN A 159 25.71 27.17 -10.54
CA ASN A 159 26.78 27.56 -9.61
C ASN A 159 27.83 26.47 -9.32
N GLY A 160 28.12 25.62 -10.31
CA GLY A 160 29.09 24.52 -10.17
C GLY A 160 28.57 23.28 -9.45
N GLU A 161 27.27 23.22 -9.15
CA GLU A 161 26.61 22.04 -8.60
C GLU A 161 25.56 21.51 -9.59
N ALA A 162 25.52 20.18 -9.76
CA ALA A 162 24.43 19.57 -10.49
C ALA A 162 23.14 19.63 -9.67
N TYR A 163 22.01 19.87 -10.32
CA TYR A 163 20.69 19.81 -9.72
C TYR A 163 19.82 18.76 -10.40
N PHE A 164 18.87 18.21 -9.65
CA PHE A 164 17.78 17.41 -10.17
C PHE A 164 16.51 17.77 -9.40
N LYS A 165 15.40 17.97 -10.11
CA LYS A 165 14.10 18.30 -9.51
C LYS A 165 12.94 17.65 -10.25
N ILE A 166 11.86 17.43 -9.50
CA ILE A 166 10.57 16.98 -10.02
C ILE A 166 9.59 18.14 -9.96
N VAL A 167 8.94 18.39 -11.09
CA VAL A 167 7.96 19.45 -11.28
C VAL A 167 6.60 18.82 -11.48
N VAL A 168 5.58 19.24 -10.73
CA VAL A 168 4.18 18.82 -10.87
C VAL A 168 3.37 20.07 -11.16
N ASP A 169 2.58 20.07 -12.24
CA ASP A 169 1.76 21.22 -12.64
C ASP A 169 2.53 22.55 -12.62
N ASP A 170 3.73 22.54 -13.20
CA ASP A 170 4.69 23.67 -13.27
C ASP A 170 5.29 24.14 -11.93
N GLU A 171 4.97 23.49 -10.81
CA GLU A 171 5.59 23.76 -9.50
C GLU A 171 6.69 22.76 -9.14
N VAL A 172 7.82 23.26 -8.63
CA VAL A 172 8.91 22.42 -8.12
C VAL A 172 8.50 21.82 -6.78
N VAL A 173 8.28 20.52 -6.74
CA VAL A 173 7.82 19.84 -5.50
C VAL A 173 8.99 19.23 -4.72
N VAL A 174 10.04 18.78 -5.41
CA VAL A 174 11.25 18.23 -4.79
C VAL A 174 12.47 18.64 -5.60
N GLU A 175 13.49 19.17 -4.93
CA GLU A 175 14.78 19.53 -5.54
C GLU A 175 15.96 19.11 -4.66
N ARG A 176 17.03 18.64 -5.31
CA ARG A 176 18.33 18.40 -4.68
C ARG A 176 19.47 18.89 -5.57
N LYS A 177 20.50 19.46 -4.94
CA LYS A 177 21.77 19.86 -5.56
C LYS A 177 22.93 19.01 -5.04
N GLY A 178 23.98 18.84 -5.85
CA GLY A 178 25.17 18.09 -5.48
C GLY A 178 26.03 17.65 -6.66
N LYS A 179 26.88 16.63 -6.46
CA LYS A 179 27.94 16.28 -7.43
C LYS A 179 27.54 15.33 -8.57
N SER A 180 26.39 14.66 -8.49
CA SER A 180 26.03 13.60 -9.45
C SER A 180 24.53 13.53 -9.69
N ILE A 181 24.10 13.86 -10.90
CA ILE A 181 22.70 13.79 -11.35
C ILE A 181 22.11 12.40 -11.06
N LYS A 182 22.86 11.32 -11.32
CA LYS A 182 22.38 9.94 -11.07
C LYS A 182 22.06 9.70 -9.59
N LYS A 183 22.89 10.20 -8.67
CA LYS A 183 22.66 10.07 -7.22
C LYS A 183 21.50 10.96 -6.78
N LEU A 184 21.43 12.19 -7.31
CA LEU A 184 20.37 13.16 -7.01
C LEU A 184 19.00 12.64 -7.48
N ARG A 185 18.90 12.09 -8.69
CA ARG A 185 17.66 11.48 -9.23
C ARG A 185 17.09 10.42 -8.29
N LYS A 186 17.93 9.51 -7.78
CA LYS A 186 17.49 8.47 -6.83
C LYS A 186 16.95 9.05 -5.53
N LEU A 187 17.59 10.09 -5.00
CA LEU A 187 17.17 10.75 -3.76
C LEU A 187 15.86 11.51 -3.96
N VAL A 188 15.76 12.29 -5.05
CA VAL A 188 14.58 13.08 -5.40
C VAL A 188 13.37 12.19 -5.61
N TYR A 189 13.50 11.05 -6.29
CA TYR A 189 12.40 10.08 -6.41
C TYR A 189 12.01 9.44 -5.09
N GLY A 190 12.97 9.14 -4.21
CA GLY A 190 12.68 8.63 -2.87
C GLY A 190 11.94 9.63 -1.99
N GLU A 191 12.11 10.93 -2.24
CA GLU A 191 11.36 12.00 -1.58
C GLU A 191 10.01 12.24 -2.24
N PHE A 192 9.93 12.22 -3.57
CA PHE A 192 8.69 12.33 -4.32
C PHE A 192 7.71 11.21 -3.97
N LEU A 193 8.20 9.99 -3.75
CA LEU A 193 7.37 8.89 -3.22
C LEU A 193 6.70 9.18 -1.88
N LYS A 194 7.26 10.04 -1.03
CA LYS A 194 6.70 10.34 0.29
C LYS A 194 5.60 11.39 0.25
N ILE A 195 5.49 12.13 -0.85
CA ILE A 195 4.51 13.20 -1.04
C ILE A 195 3.41 12.82 -2.03
N LEU A 196 3.60 11.73 -2.79
CA LEU A 196 2.57 11.11 -3.61
C LEU A 196 1.51 10.42 -2.75
#